data_AF-A0A7P0T828-F1
#
_entry.id   AF-A0A7P0T828-F1
#
_cell.length_a   1.000
_cell.length_b   1.000
_cell.length_c   1.000
_cell.angle_alpha   90.00
_cell.angle_beta   90.00
_cell.angle_gamma   90.00
#
_symmetry.space_group_name_H-M   'P 1'
#
loop_
_entity.id
_entity.type
_entity.pdbx_description
1 polymer ?
#
loop_
_entity_poly.entity_id
_entity_poly.type
_entity_poly.pdbx_seq_one_letter_code
_entity_poly.pdbx_strand_id
1 'polypeptide(L)'
;MLARALLLCAVLALSHTANPCCSHPCQNRGVCMSVGFDQYKCDCTRTGFYGENCSTPEFLTRIKLFLKPTPNTVHYILTHFKGFWNVVNNIPFLRNAIMSYVLTYHI
;
A
#
# COMPACT_ATOMS: atom_id res chain seq x y z
N MET A 1 8.31 -10.93 -50.67
CA MET A 1 7.50 -10.10 -49.75
C MET A 1 7.03 -10.87 -48.53
N LEU A 2 6.52 -12.10 -48.68
CA LEU A 2 6.14 -13.00 -47.57
C LEU A 2 7.26 -13.29 -46.56
N ALA A 3 8.50 -13.54 -47.02
CA ALA A 3 9.63 -13.81 -46.11
C ALA A 3 9.97 -12.63 -45.19
N ARG A 4 9.85 -11.38 -45.68
CA ARG A 4 10.03 -10.17 -44.87
C ARG A 4 8.90 -9.98 -43.87
N ALA A 5 7.66 -10.29 -44.25
CA ALA A 5 6.51 -10.24 -43.33
C ALA A 5 6.61 -11.32 -42.24
N LEU A 6 7.07 -12.53 -42.58
CA LEU A 6 7.34 -13.61 -41.63
C LEU A 6 8.49 -13.27 -40.67
N LEU A 7 9.57 -12.66 -41.17
CA LEU A 7 10.66 -12.15 -40.32
C LEU A 7 10.19 -11.03 -39.39
N LEU A 8 9.38 -10.08 -39.88
CA LEU A 8 8.79 -9.02 -39.05
C LEU A 8 7.85 -9.60 -37.99
N CYS A 9 6.99 -10.58 -38.33
CA CYS A 9 6.15 -11.28 -37.36
C CYS A 9 6.96 -12.07 -36.33
N ALA A 10 8.04 -12.74 -36.74
CA ALA A 10 8.92 -13.46 -35.83
C ALA A 10 9.64 -12.50 -34.87
N VAL A 11 10.11 -11.35 -35.36
CA VAL A 11 10.71 -10.29 -34.54
C VAL A 11 9.70 -9.67 -33.58
N LEU A 12 8.45 -9.44 -34.03
CA LEU A 12 7.37 -8.97 -33.17
C LEU A 12 6.99 -10.00 -32.10
N ALA A 13 6.94 -11.30 -32.44
CA ALA A 13 6.66 -12.38 -31.50
C ALA A 13 7.77 -12.58 -30.45
N LEU A 14 9.02 -12.27 -30.79
CA LEU A 14 10.16 -12.27 -29.86
C LEU A 14 10.16 -11.06 -28.89
N SER A 15 9.33 -10.03 -29.15
CA SER A 15 9.30 -8.76 -28.40
C SER A 15 8.19 -8.63 -27.35
N HIS A 16 7.39 -9.69 -27.14
CA HIS A 16 6.38 -9.72 -26.08
C HIS A 16 7.03 -9.92 -24.71
N THR A 17 7.71 -8.87 -24.25
CA THR A 17 8.26 -8.78 -22.92
C THR A 17 7.13 -8.28 -22.02
N ALA A 18 6.45 -9.24 -21.39
CA ALA A 18 5.31 -8.94 -20.55
C ALA A 18 5.83 -8.16 -19.33
N ASN A 19 5.37 -6.92 -19.14
CA ASN A 19 5.81 -6.12 -18.01
C ASN A 19 5.49 -6.86 -16.69
N PRO A 20 6.50 -7.28 -15.92
CA PRO A 20 6.29 -8.09 -14.72
C PRO A 20 5.53 -7.32 -13.62
N CYS A 21 5.44 -5.99 -13.72
CA CYS A 21 4.66 -5.16 -12.80
C CYS A 21 3.14 -5.21 -13.04
N CYS A 22 2.65 -5.72 -14.18
CA CYS A 22 1.21 -5.81 -14.45
C CYS A 22 0.46 -6.71 -13.45
N SER A 23 1.14 -7.70 -12.88
CA SER A 23 0.57 -8.58 -11.85
C SER A 23 0.48 -7.93 -10.47
N HIS A 24 0.93 -6.67 -10.32
CA HIS A 24 1.01 -5.95 -9.06
C HIS A 24 1.68 -6.77 -7.92
N PRO A 25 2.91 -7.27 -8.14
CA PRO A 25 3.58 -8.14 -7.17
C PRO A 25 3.92 -7.43 -5.86
N CYS A 26 4.27 -6.14 -5.92
CA CYS A 26 4.65 -5.34 -4.76
C CYS A 26 3.45 -5.01 -3.87
N GLN A 27 3.49 -5.46 -2.61
CA GLN A 27 2.46 -5.23 -1.61
C GLN A 27 2.74 -3.97 -0.78
N ASN A 28 1.80 -3.60 0.09
CA ASN A 28 1.99 -2.56 1.13
C ASN A 28 2.48 -1.20 0.61
N ARG A 29 2.00 -0.79 -0.57
CA ARG A 29 2.40 0.46 -1.26
C ARG A 29 3.86 0.49 -1.72
N GLY A 30 4.50 -0.67 -1.90
CA GLY A 30 5.80 -0.78 -2.57
C GLY A 30 5.69 -0.36 -4.04
N VAL A 31 6.75 0.25 -4.58
CA VAL A 31 6.80 0.70 -5.98
C VAL A 31 7.41 -0.39 -6.85
N CYS A 32 6.70 -0.84 -7.88
CA CYS A 32 7.21 -1.83 -8.81
C CYS A 32 8.06 -1.18 -9.91
N MET A 33 9.28 -1.68 -10.11
CA MET A 33 10.17 -1.29 -11.19
C MET A 33 10.51 -2.51 -12.03
N SER A 34 10.32 -2.45 -13.34
CA SER A 34 10.82 -3.49 -14.25
C SER A 34 12.33 -3.33 -14.43
N VAL A 35 13.07 -4.44 -14.33
CA VAL A 35 14.52 -4.50 -14.50
C VAL A 35 14.80 -5.49 -15.63
N GLY A 36 15.01 -4.99 -16.85
CA GLY A 36 15.15 -5.85 -18.03
C GLY A 36 13.80 -6.33 -18.59
N PHE A 37 13.81 -7.50 -19.22
CA PHE A 37 12.67 -7.96 -20.03
C PHE A 37 11.58 -8.70 -19.23
N ASP A 38 11.96 -9.54 -18.25
CA ASP A 38 11.02 -10.37 -17.47
C ASP A 38 11.23 -10.28 -15.94
N GLN A 39 12.13 -9.41 -15.46
CA GLN A 39 12.40 -9.27 -14.02
C GLN A 39 11.82 -7.96 -13.48
N TYR A 40 11.42 -7.99 -12.22
CA TYR A 40 10.96 -6.82 -11.48
C TYR A 40 11.73 -6.68 -10.18
N LYS A 41 11.68 -5.48 -9.61
CA LYS A 41 12.15 -5.18 -8.28
C LYS A 41 11.17 -4.24 -7.60
N CYS A 42 10.83 -4.54 -6.34
CA CYS A 42 10.02 -3.66 -5.53
C CYS A 42 10.92 -2.72 -4.72
N ASP A 43 10.64 -1.42 -4.79
CA ASP A 43 11.16 -0.46 -3.82
C ASP A 43 10.20 -0.41 -2.62
N CYS A 44 10.66 -0.96 -1.49
CA CYS A 44 9.93 -0.98 -0.24
C CYS A 44 10.28 0.20 0.70
N THR A 45 11.03 1.20 0.22
CA THR A 45 11.47 2.34 1.03
C THR A 45 10.29 3.08 1.67
N ARG A 46 10.37 3.35 2.98
CA ARG A 46 9.33 4.00 3.80
C ARG A 46 7.98 3.27 3.88
N THR A 47 7.90 2.02 3.43
CA THR A 47 6.70 1.18 3.64
C THR A 47 6.68 0.55 5.04
N GLY A 48 7.87 0.34 5.65
CA GLY A 48 8.03 -0.43 6.88
C GLY A 48 7.95 -1.95 6.66
N PHE A 49 8.07 -2.39 5.41
CA PHE A 49 8.14 -3.78 4.99
C PHE A 49 9.38 -4.02 4.14
N TYR A 50 9.80 -5.29 4.06
CA TYR A 50 10.94 -5.75 3.28
C TYR A 50 10.64 -7.09 2.58
N GLY A 51 11.62 -7.57 1.82
CA GLY A 51 11.52 -8.77 0.98
C GLY A 51 11.23 -8.43 -0.49
N GLU A 52 11.17 -9.45 -1.34
CA GLU A 52 11.00 -9.28 -2.80
C GLU A 52 9.72 -8.53 -3.15
N ASN A 53 8.63 -8.80 -2.43
CA ASN A 53 7.29 -8.25 -2.66
C ASN A 53 6.84 -7.26 -1.58
N CYS A 54 7.74 -6.77 -0.73
CA CYS A 54 7.41 -5.93 0.43
C CYS A 54 6.34 -6.56 1.34
N SER A 55 6.39 -7.87 1.54
CA SER A 55 5.39 -8.63 2.32
C SER A 55 5.77 -8.82 3.78
N THR A 56 7.06 -8.70 4.12
CA THR A 56 7.55 -9.00 5.46
C THR A 56 7.64 -7.72 6.29
N PRO A 57 6.88 -7.58 7.39
CA PRO A 57 6.90 -6.36 8.19
C PRO A 57 8.16 -6.27 9.04
N GLU A 58 8.66 -5.05 9.22
CA GLU A 58 9.62 -4.73 10.26
C GLU A 58 8.99 -4.83 11.66
N PHE A 59 9.82 -4.85 12.71
CA PHE A 59 9.35 -5.01 14.09
C PHE A 59 8.32 -3.94 14.51
N LEU A 60 8.62 -2.66 14.25
CA LEU A 60 7.70 -1.56 14.59
C LEU A 60 6.40 -1.62 13.77
N THR A 61 6.50 -2.01 12.50
CA THR A 61 5.33 -2.20 11.62
C THR A 61 4.45 -3.32 12.14
N ARG A 62 5.05 -4.42 12.60
CA ARG A 62 4.31 -5.53 13.21
C ARG A 62 3.55 -5.08 14.46
N ILE A 63 4.19 -4.32 15.35
CA ILE A 63 3.52 -3.76 16.54
C ILE A 63 2.37 -2.82 16.12
N LYS A 64 2.60 -1.92 15.16
CA LYS A 64 1.55 -1.01 14.66
C LYS A 64 0.36 -1.78 14.08
N LEU A 65 0.61 -2.86 13.33
CA LEU A 65 -0.46 -3.69 12.77
C LEU A 65 -1.27 -4.40 13.85
N PHE A 66 -0.62 -4.87 14.93
CA PHE A 66 -1.32 -5.47 16.07
C PHE A 66 -2.17 -4.47 16.86
N LEU A 67 -1.70 -3.23 17.01
CA LEU A 67 -2.41 -2.20 17.76
C LEU A 67 -3.47 -1.46 16.93
N LYS A 68 -3.44 -1.58 15.60
CA LYS A 68 -4.34 -0.86 14.71
C LYS A 68 -5.76 -1.46 14.81
N PRO A 69 -6.75 -0.70 15.32
CA PRO A 69 -8.13 -1.17 15.36
C PRO A 69 -8.72 -1.26 13.95
N THR A 70 -9.73 -2.13 13.79
CA THR A 70 -10.46 -2.22 12.53
C THR A 70 -11.30 -0.95 12.30
N PRO A 71 -11.62 -0.60 11.03
CA PRO A 71 -12.49 0.54 10.74
C PRO A 71 -13.85 0.45 11.46
N ASN A 72 -14.40 -0.75 11.61
CA ASN A 72 -15.66 -0.99 12.31
C ASN A 72 -15.53 -0.74 13.81
N THR A 73 -14.42 -1.15 14.43
CA THR A 73 -14.13 -0.85 15.84
C THR A 73 -14.02 0.65 16.08
N VAL A 74 -13.31 1.37 15.19
CA VAL A 74 -13.20 2.83 15.27
C VAL A 74 -14.58 3.49 15.14
N HIS A 75 -15.37 3.06 14.16
CA HIS A 75 -16.74 3.55 13.98
C HIS A 75 -17.62 3.31 15.21
N TYR A 76 -17.54 2.11 15.79
CA TYR A 76 -18.27 1.77 17.01
C TYR A 76 -17.88 2.68 18.18
N ILE A 77 -16.57 2.86 18.41
CA ILE A 77 -16.06 3.73 19.48
C ILE A 77 -16.55 5.17 19.29
N LEU A 78 -16.51 5.69 18.06
CA LEU A 78 -16.93 7.06 17.74
C LEU A 78 -18.44 7.29 17.92
N THR A 79 -19.27 6.27 17.70
CA THR A 79 -20.73 6.43 17.65
C THR A 79 -21.45 6.00 18.93
N HIS A 80 -20.95 4.98 19.64
CA HIS A 80 -21.69 4.37 20.75
C HIS A 80 -21.41 5.01 22.12
N PHE A 81 -20.25 5.66 22.32
CA PHE A 81 -19.84 6.17 23.64
C PHE A 81 -20.12 7.67 23.81
N LYS A 82 -21.38 8.09 23.69
CA LYS A 82 -21.77 9.52 23.73
C LYS A 82 -21.30 10.25 25.00
N GLY A 83 -21.38 9.61 26.17
CA GLY A 83 -20.93 10.20 27.44
C GLY A 83 -19.42 10.46 27.49
N PHE A 84 -18.63 9.49 27.03
CA PHE A 84 -17.18 9.64 26.89
C PHE A 84 -16.84 10.78 25.93
N TRP A 85 -17.48 10.83 24.76
CA TRP A 85 -17.23 11.90 23.79
C TRP A 85 -17.66 13.28 24.27
N ASN A 86 -18.68 13.38 25.13
CA ASN A 86 -19.05 14.66 25.73
C ASN A 86 -17.92 15.21 26.62
N VAL A 87 -17.26 14.35 27.42
CA VAL A 87 -16.10 14.76 28.24
C VAL A 87 -14.92 15.15 27.36
N VAL A 88 -14.60 14.31 26.38
CA VAL A 88 -13.49 14.53 25.42
C VAL A 88 -13.68 15.84 24.64
N ASN A 89 -14.90 16.12 24.17
CA ASN A 89 -15.20 17.33 23.40
C ASN A 89 -15.17 18.62 24.22
N ASN A 90 -15.39 18.54 25.54
CA ASN A 90 -15.28 19.69 26.45
C ASN A 90 -13.82 20.03 26.80
N ILE A 91 -12.86 19.15 26.52
CA ILE A 91 -11.44 19.40 26.76
C ILE A 91 -10.79 19.82 25.42
N PRO A 92 -10.45 21.11 25.20
CA PRO A 92 -9.98 21.62 23.92
C PRO A 92 -8.73 20.90 23.41
N PHE A 93 -7.82 20.54 24.33
CA PHE A 93 -6.61 19.80 24.01
C PHE A 93 -6.92 18.43 23.39
N LEU A 94 -7.80 17.63 24.01
CA LEU A 94 -8.16 16.29 23.52
C LEU A 94 -8.94 16.38 22.20
N ARG A 95 -9.93 17.26 22.12
CA ARG A 95 -10.71 17.47 20.89
C ARG A 95 -9.80 17.82 19.72
N ASN A 96 -8.88 18.76 19.89
CA ASN A 96 -7.98 19.19 18.82
C ASN A 96 -6.98 18.08 18.46
N ALA A 97 -6.46 17.33 19.43
CA ALA A 97 -5.57 16.20 19.17
C ALA A 97 -6.26 15.10 18.35
N ILE A 98 -7.49 14.73 18.69
CA ILE A 98 -8.26 13.71 17.98
C ILE A 98 -8.62 14.19 16.58
N MET A 99 -9.07 15.45 16.42
CA MET A 99 -9.35 16.01 15.09
C MET A 99 -8.10 16.08 14.22
N SER A 100 -6.94 16.48 14.78
CA SER A 100 -5.67 16.45 14.05
C SER A 100 -5.31 15.03 13.63
N TYR A 101 -5.46 14.04 14.52
CA TYR A 101 -5.18 12.64 14.19
C TYR A 101 -6.07 12.12 13.06
N VAL A 102 -7.37 12.43 13.09
CA VAL A 102 -8.32 12.03 12.02
C VAL A 102 -7.93 12.65 10.68
N LEU A 103 -7.57 13.94 10.66
CA LEU A 103 -7.15 14.63 9.45
C LEU A 103 -5.84 14.05 8.89
N THR A 104 -4.87 13.73 9.74
CA THR A 104 -3.59 13.13 9.31
C THR A 104 -3.72 11.68 8.87
N TYR A 105 -4.74 10.95 9.35
CA TYR A 105 -4.93 9.53 9.03
C TYR A 105 -5.76 9.30 7.74
N HIS A 106 -6.61 10.25 7.37
CA HIS A 106 -7.44 10.20 6.14
C HIS A 106 -6.84 10.93 4.94
N ILE A 107 -5.70 11.60 5.11
CA ILE A 107 -4.82 12.11 4.05
C ILE A 107 -3.68 11.11 3.83
#